data_AF-A0A7J7QX59-F1
#
_entry.id   AF-A0A7J7QX59-F1
#
_cell.length_a   1.000
_cell.length_b   1.000
_cell.length_c   1.000
_cell.angle_alpha   90.00
_cell.angle_beta   90.00
_cell.angle_gamma   90.00
#
_symmetry.space_group_name_H-M   'P 1'
#
loop_
_entity.id
_entity.type
_entity.pdbx_description
1 polymer ?
#
loop_
_entity_poly.entity_id
_entity_poly.type
_entity_poly.pdbx_seq_one_letter_code
_entity_poly.pdbx_strand_id
1 'polypeptide(L)'
;MGGKPLACTPGAPSLPLVRLLAPDGPDRGRAGRRHQRLGRQLPPEPRPHSSQGGAGGGRRAPGRLDPLRARARRRRLRTRAPRNSARGGAGSPDSAPGEAVGCPEKRGPPEGRGDAYLVVGSSFLPPGTFEEQVSELGLASEVLPVRGDHPAARNRFLYAGGALHALPAGLRGLLRPSPPFSKPLLWAGLRDLTAPQSRDPDETVHSFAERRLGPEVAALAADSLCRGVFAGSSQELSVRSCFPSLFQAEQAHRSVLLGLLLGTGQSSQPDSALIRQARAERWSQWSLRGGLEMLPQALTTHLTERGVTVLRGHPACGLSLQAGRWKVSLGDSCLEADHVISALPASVLSKLLPAEAAPLARVLGTIRAVSVAVVNLQYQGAQLPVQGFGHLVPSSEDPGVLGIVYDSVAFPEQDGSPPGLRVTVMLGGSWLQALEARGCAFSQELFQQQAQEAAATQLGLKEPPSHCLVHLHRHCIPQYTLGHWRKLESAAHFLAIHRLPLTLAGASYDGVAVNDCIESGRQAAARALGLELDP
;
A
#
# COMPACT_ATOMS: atom_id res chain seq x y z
N MET A 1 -49.80 -6.47 -14.79
CA MET A 1 -48.99 -7.15 -13.75
C MET A 1 -47.55 -7.17 -14.26
N GLY A 2 -46.62 -6.29 -13.89
CA GLY A 2 -46.35 -5.69 -12.58
C GLY A 2 -45.06 -6.30 -11.98
N GLY A 3 -43.97 -6.39 -12.75
CA GLY A 3 -42.67 -6.93 -12.32
C GLY A 3 -41.71 -5.79 -11.96
N LYS A 4 -41.36 -5.68 -10.66
CA LYS A 4 -40.40 -4.71 -10.14
C LYS A 4 -38.96 -5.07 -10.56
N PRO A 5 -38.12 -4.10 -10.97
CA PRO A 5 -36.69 -4.31 -11.13
C PRO A 5 -35.98 -4.38 -9.76
N LEU A 6 -34.97 -5.24 -9.68
CA LEU A 6 -34.07 -5.41 -8.54
C LEU A 6 -33.26 -4.14 -8.30
N ALA A 7 -33.39 -3.57 -7.11
CA ALA A 7 -32.63 -2.40 -6.67
C ALA A 7 -31.16 -2.75 -6.43
N CYS A 8 -30.26 -2.00 -7.06
CA CYS A 8 -28.83 -2.00 -6.78
C CYS A 8 -28.56 -1.47 -5.36
N THR A 9 -27.77 -2.22 -4.60
CA THR A 9 -27.17 -1.81 -3.31
C THR A 9 -26.12 -0.70 -3.53
N PRO A 10 -26.18 0.44 -2.81
CA PRO A 10 -25.14 1.46 -2.85
C PRO A 10 -24.04 1.14 -1.81
N GLY A 11 -22.77 1.13 -2.22
CA GLY A 11 -21.65 0.90 -1.30
C GLY A 11 -20.30 0.58 -1.93
N ALA A 12 -20.04 1.02 -3.17
CA ALA A 12 -18.71 0.93 -3.78
C ALA A 12 -18.06 2.33 -3.82
N PRO A 13 -16.78 2.47 -3.40
CA PRO A 13 -16.09 3.76 -3.46
C PRO A 13 -15.93 4.20 -4.92
N SER A 14 -16.36 5.43 -5.22
CA SER A 14 -16.23 6.05 -6.53
C SER A 14 -14.80 6.52 -6.75
N LEU A 15 -14.10 5.95 -7.73
CA LEU A 15 -12.76 6.36 -8.16
C LEU A 15 -12.86 7.05 -9.52
N PRO A 16 -12.06 8.10 -9.79
CA PRO A 16 -12.08 8.81 -11.07
C PRO A 16 -11.56 7.93 -12.21
N LEU A 17 -12.23 7.97 -13.35
CA LEU A 17 -11.78 7.32 -14.58
C LEU A 17 -11.16 8.39 -15.49
N VAL A 18 -9.92 8.16 -15.92
CA VAL A 18 -9.17 9.06 -16.81
C VAL A 18 -9.16 8.47 -18.21
N ARG A 19 -9.62 9.25 -19.20
CA ARG A 19 -9.56 8.87 -20.63
C ARG A 19 -8.48 9.69 -21.33
N LEU A 20 -7.44 9.00 -21.79
CA LEU A 20 -6.44 9.56 -22.71
C LEU A 20 -6.95 9.32 -24.15
N LEU A 21 -7.17 10.39 -24.90
CA LEU A 21 -7.40 10.33 -26.34
C LEU A 21 -6.13 10.81 -27.04
N ALA A 22 -5.60 10.02 -27.97
CA ALA A 22 -4.57 10.48 -28.89
C ALA A 22 -5.22 11.47 -29.88
N PRO A 23 -4.57 12.60 -30.23
CA PRO A 23 -5.07 13.48 -31.28
C PRO A 23 -4.99 12.77 -32.64
N ASP A 24 -6.08 12.84 -33.40
CA ASP A 24 -6.12 12.37 -34.79
C ASP A 24 -5.05 13.10 -35.62
N GLY A 25 -4.04 12.37 -36.06
CA GLY A 25 -3.03 12.86 -37.00
C GLY A 25 -3.59 12.88 -38.44
N PRO A 26 -3.22 13.88 -39.26
CA PRO A 26 -3.79 14.01 -40.59
C PRO A 26 -3.19 12.99 -41.56
N ASP A 27 -4.08 12.47 -42.40
CA ASP A 27 -3.87 11.63 -43.57
C ASP A 27 -2.69 12.12 -44.44
N ARG A 28 -1.71 11.25 -44.69
CA ARG A 28 -0.68 11.46 -45.72
C ARG A 28 -0.43 10.18 -46.51
N GLY A 29 -0.93 10.19 -47.73
CA GLY A 29 -0.68 9.19 -48.76
C GLY A 29 0.75 9.19 -49.32
N ARG A 30 1.10 8.01 -49.84
CA ARG A 30 2.05 7.68 -50.92
C ARG A 30 3.32 8.52 -51.09
N ALA A 31 4.47 7.86 -50.88
CA ALA A 31 5.58 7.86 -51.84
C ALA A 31 6.44 6.61 -51.64
N GLY A 32 6.56 5.78 -52.68
CA GLY A 32 7.46 4.63 -52.68
C GLY A 32 8.90 5.02 -53.01
N ARG A 33 9.86 4.18 -52.61
CA ARG A 33 11.10 3.89 -53.35
C ARG A 33 11.72 2.57 -52.87
N ARG A 34 12.35 1.90 -53.83
CA ARG A 34 12.78 0.50 -53.85
C ARG A 34 14.23 0.29 -53.36
N HIS A 35 14.49 -0.99 -53.01
CA HIS A 35 15.76 -1.74 -53.01
C HIS A 35 16.80 -1.38 -51.91
N GLN A 36 17.48 -2.31 -51.25
CA GLN A 36 18.10 -3.56 -51.74
C GLN A 36 18.02 -4.74 -50.74
N ARG A 37 18.06 -5.94 -51.31
CA ARG A 37 18.17 -7.28 -50.69
C ARG A 37 19.61 -7.61 -50.32
N LEU A 38 19.79 -8.35 -49.22
CA LEU A 38 20.79 -9.41 -48.95
C LEU A 38 20.22 -10.17 -47.72
N GLY A 39 19.88 -11.46 -47.65
CA GLY A 39 20.22 -12.63 -48.45
C GLY A 39 21.09 -13.60 -47.63
N ARG A 40 20.48 -14.52 -46.84
CA ARG A 40 21.03 -15.82 -46.34
C ARG A 40 20.03 -16.45 -45.34
N GLN A 41 19.16 -17.39 -45.73
CA GLN A 41 19.32 -18.87 -45.78
C GLN A 41 19.60 -19.56 -44.42
N LEU A 42 18.52 -20.07 -43.81
CA LEU A 42 18.43 -21.27 -42.93
C LEU A 42 18.68 -22.55 -43.77
N PRO A 43 19.04 -23.75 -43.23
CA PRO A 43 18.27 -24.52 -42.22
C PRO A 43 19.13 -25.55 -41.40
N PRO A 44 18.64 -26.71 -40.86
CA PRO A 44 17.42 -27.05 -40.10
C PRO A 44 17.68 -27.74 -38.72
N GLU A 45 16.61 -27.94 -37.94
CA GLU A 45 16.53 -28.88 -36.79
C GLU A 45 16.73 -30.36 -37.17
N PRO A 46 17.06 -31.22 -36.19
CA PRO A 46 16.46 -32.55 -36.13
C PRO A 46 15.98 -32.99 -34.73
N ARG A 47 14.85 -33.71 -34.73
CA ARG A 47 14.43 -34.76 -33.78
C ARG A 47 13.95 -35.95 -34.63
N PRO A 48 13.65 -37.17 -34.10
CA PRO A 48 13.98 -37.80 -32.81
C PRO A 48 14.59 -39.22 -32.99
N HIS A 49 15.11 -39.86 -31.92
CA HIS A 49 15.23 -41.31 -31.87
C HIS A 49 14.99 -41.89 -30.46
N SER A 50 14.32 -43.03 -30.48
CA SER A 50 13.86 -43.90 -29.40
C SER A 50 14.84 -45.03 -29.07
N SER A 51 14.96 -45.42 -27.80
CA SER A 51 15.34 -46.77 -27.33
C SER A 51 15.11 -46.82 -25.80
N GLN A 52 14.12 -47.52 -25.26
CA GLN A 52 14.04 -48.97 -24.95
C GLN A 52 15.18 -49.56 -24.08
N GLY A 53 14.74 -50.29 -23.04
CA GLY A 53 15.50 -51.24 -22.21
C GLY A 53 15.86 -50.67 -20.83
N GLY A 54 15.53 -51.25 -19.68
CA GLY A 54 14.96 -52.54 -19.26
C GLY A 54 15.27 -52.63 -17.75
N ALA A 55 14.29 -52.89 -16.88
CA ALA A 55 13.99 -54.19 -16.27
C ALA A 55 14.36 -54.24 -14.77
N GLY A 56 13.50 -54.91 -13.99
CA GLY A 56 13.66 -55.23 -12.56
C GLY A 56 12.74 -54.37 -11.68
N GLY A 57 11.62 -54.82 -11.13
CA GLY A 57 11.22 -56.16 -10.72
C GLY A 57 10.92 -56.11 -9.22
N GLY A 58 9.65 -56.29 -8.81
CA GLY A 58 9.32 -56.37 -7.38
C GLY A 58 7.88 -55.99 -7.03
N ARG A 59 6.92 -56.86 -7.38
CA ARG A 59 5.54 -56.82 -6.86
C ARG A 59 5.53 -57.17 -5.35
N ARG A 60 4.71 -56.47 -4.57
CA ARG A 60 3.72 -57.05 -3.62
C ARG A 60 2.85 -55.94 -3.00
N ALA A 61 1.59 -55.93 -3.40
CA ALA A 61 0.43 -55.47 -2.63
C ALA A 61 -0.41 -56.75 -2.31
N PRO A 62 -1.57 -56.73 -1.62
CA PRO A 62 -2.32 -55.57 -1.11
C PRO A 62 -2.93 -55.76 0.31
N GLY A 63 -3.39 -54.65 0.90
CA GLY A 63 -4.28 -54.65 2.06
C GLY A 63 -5.46 -53.72 1.78
N ARG A 64 -6.63 -54.31 1.53
CA ARG A 64 -7.94 -53.65 1.45
C ARG A 64 -8.33 -53.07 2.81
N LEU A 65 -9.12 -51.99 2.82
CA LEU A 65 -10.20 -51.78 3.79
C LEU A 65 -11.21 -50.78 3.22
N ASP A 66 -12.46 -51.20 3.21
CA ASP A 66 -13.67 -50.49 2.77
C ASP A 66 -14.37 -49.80 3.98
N PRO A 67 -15.45 -49.02 3.78
CA PRO A 67 -15.82 -47.87 4.60
C PRO A 67 -16.81 -48.17 5.74
N LEU A 68 -16.86 -47.28 6.74
CA LEU A 68 -17.93 -47.26 7.75
C LEU A 68 -18.69 -45.94 7.78
N ARG A 69 -20.02 -46.12 7.69
CA ARG A 69 -21.11 -45.17 7.95
C ARG A 69 -21.13 -44.75 9.43
N ALA A 70 -21.57 -43.53 9.74
CA ALA A 70 -22.62 -43.32 10.75
C ALA A 70 -23.22 -41.90 10.75
N ARG A 71 -24.54 -41.90 10.94
CA ARG A 71 -25.54 -40.83 10.91
C ARG A 71 -25.47 -39.80 12.06
N ALA A 72 -25.76 -38.56 11.68
CA ALA A 72 -26.75 -37.61 12.23
C ALA A 72 -27.28 -37.78 13.68
N ARG A 73 -27.15 -36.70 14.48
CA ARG A 73 -28.14 -36.31 15.50
C ARG A 73 -28.45 -34.82 15.44
N ARG A 74 -29.73 -34.51 15.18
CA ARG A 74 -30.37 -33.20 15.35
C ARG A 74 -30.61 -32.96 16.85
N ARG A 75 -30.36 -31.75 17.35
CA ARG A 75 -31.05 -31.21 18.52
C ARG A 75 -31.53 -29.79 18.23
N ARG A 76 -32.85 -29.63 18.31
CA ARG A 76 -33.60 -28.37 18.29
C ARG A 76 -33.48 -27.73 19.66
N LEU A 77 -33.26 -26.42 19.72
CA LEU A 77 -33.68 -25.59 20.85
C LEU A 77 -34.34 -24.32 20.29
N ARG A 78 -35.60 -24.14 20.69
CA ARG A 78 -36.44 -22.96 20.51
C ARG A 78 -36.12 -21.97 21.63
N THR A 79 -36.11 -20.68 21.35
CA THR A 79 -36.61 -19.58 22.23
C THR A 79 -36.57 -18.28 21.39
N ARG A 80 -37.72 -17.78 20.94
CA ARG A 80 -38.57 -16.71 21.52
C ARG A 80 -37.98 -15.30 21.35
N ALA A 81 -38.55 -14.56 20.39
CA ALA A 81 -38.43 -13.12 20.21
C ALA A 81 -39.36 -12.35 21.17
N PRO A 82 -39.12 -11.04 21.34
CA PRO A 82 -40.21 -10.09 21.35
C PRO A 82 -40.07 -8.99 20.28
N ARG A 83 -41.23 -8.56 19.79
CA ARG A 83 -41.46 -7.40 18.93
C ARG A 83 -41.35 -6.12 19.77
N ASN A 84 -40.85 -5.04 19.17
CA ASN A 84 -41.49 -3.72 19.28
C ASN A 84 -41.12 -2.81 18.09
N SER A 85 -42.19 -2.30 17.48
CA SER A 85 -42.34 -1.07 16.65
C SER A 85 -41.95 0.19 17.46
N ALA A 86 -41.63 1.39 16.94
CA ALA A 86 -41.65 2.00 15.62
C ALA A 86 -41.02 3.42 15.69
N ARG A 87 -40.63 3.94 14.51
CA ARG A 87 -40.56 5.36 14.05
C ARG A 87 -39.45 6.31 14.55
N GLY A 88 -38.61 6.71 13.58
CA GLY A 88 -38.65 8.09 13.05
C GLY A 88 -37.39 8.94 13.26
N GLY A 89 -36.67 9.24 12.18
CA GLY A 89 -35.60 10.26 12.16
C GLY A 89 -34.48 9.94 11.18
N ALA A 90 -34.75 10.08 9.87
CA ALA A 90 -33.73 9.97 8.83
C ALA A 90 -32.93 11.28 8.76
N GLY A 91 -31.69 11.25 9.25
CA GLY A 91 -30.66 12.24 8.93
C GLY A 91 -29.56 11.54 8.14
N SER A 92 -29.45 11.84 6.85
CA SER A 92 -28.39 11.35 5.98
C SER A 92 -27.09 12.12 6.27
N PRO A 93 -25.95 11.46 6.55
CA PRO A 93 -24.65 12.10 6.47
C PRO A 93 -24.04 11.87 5.07
N ASP A 94 -23.88 12.96 4.34
CA ASP A 94 -23.02 13.03 3.15
C ASP A 94 -21.60 12.59 3.51
N SER A 95 -21.15 11.46 2.96
CA SER A 95 -19.78 10.96 3.06
C SER A 95 -19.09 11.19 1.72
N ALA A 96 -18.14 12.12 1.70
CA ALA A 96 -17.22 12.30 0.58
C ALA A 96 -16.19 11.15 0.57
N PRO A 97 -15.81 10.61 -0.59
CA PRO A 97 -14.83 9.53 -0.69
C PRO A 97 -13.41 10.09 -0.48
N GLY A 98 -12.67 9.53 0.48
CA GLY A 98 -11.28 9.87 0.76
C GLY A 98 -10.32 9.15 -0.20
N GLU A 99 -9.46 9.93 -0.84
CA GLU A 99 -8.21 9.45 -1.44
C GLU A 99 -7.18 9.18 -0.31
N ALA A 100 -6.22 8.28 -0.53
CA ALA A 100 -5.14 7.97 0.43
C ALA A 100 -4.16 9.15 0.66
N VAL A 101 -4.32 10.21 -0.13
CA VAL A 101 -3.63 11.49 0.00
C VAL A 101 -4.71 12.57 0.02
N GLY A 102 -4.89 13.23 1.16
CA GLY A 102 -5.92 14.26 1.31
C GLY A 102 -5.76 15.06 2.60
N CYS A 103 -6.10 16.35 2.54
CA CYS A 103 -6.43 17.22 3.65
C CYS A 103 -7.91 17.62 3.47
N PRO A 104 -8.71 17.80 4.53
CA PRO A 104 -10.13 18.10 4.34
C PRO A 104 -10.33 19.51 3.76
N GLU A 105 -11.00 19.61 2.62
CA GLU A 105 -11.58 20.86 2.12
C GLU A 105 -13.02 21.01 2.65
N LYS A 106 -13.37 22.09 3.38
CA LYS A 106 -14.77 22.57 3.43
C LYS A 106 -14.95 24.07 3.70
N ARG A 107 -15.82 24.63 2.84
CA ARG A 107 -16.66 25.85 2.91
C ARG A 107 -15.94 27.18 3.07
N GLY A 108 -16.27 28.09 2.15
CA GLY A 108 -15.71 29.44 1.99
C GLY A 108 -15.71 30.32 3.25
N PRO A 109 -15.00 31.46 3.16
CA PRO A 109 -14.23 32.00 4.28
C PRO A 109 -15.10 32.80 5.25
N PRO A 110 -14.80 32.75 6.56
CA PRO A 110 -14.78 33.93 7.38
C PRO A 110 -13.33 34.43 7.48
N GLU A 111 -13.13 35.72 7.23
CA GLU A 111 -11.84 36.39 7.25
C GLU A 111 -11.06 36.15 8.56
N GLY A 112 -9.75 35.85 8.44
CA GLY A 112 -8.76 36.21 9.48
C GLY A 112 -8.22 35.12 10.42
N ARG A 113 -8.28 33.82 10.10
CA ARG A 113 -7.54 32.78 10.86
C ARG A 113 -6.69 31.91 9.94
N GLY A 114 -5.45 31.64 10.33
CA GLY A 114 -4.54 30.77 9.58
C GLY A 114 -4.89 29.31 9.83
N ASP A 115 -5.21 28.58 8.77
CA ASP A 115 -5.66 27.18 8.82
C ASP A 115 -4.52 26.23 9.20
N ALA A 116 -4.82 25.25 10.06
CA ALA A 116 -3.91 24.14 10.37
C ALA A 116 -4.15 23.00 9.38
N TYR A 117 -3.08 22.39 8.85
CA TYR A 117 -3.20 21.26 7.94
C TYR A 117 -3.19 19.94 8.72
N LEU A 118 -4.23 19.13 8.53
CA LEU A 118 -4.43 17.84 9.20
C LEU A 118 -4.48 16.73 8.16
N VAL A 119 -3.73 15.66 8.40
CA VAL A 119 -3.47 14.64 7.39
C VAL A 119 -4.53 13.55 7.45
N VAL A 120 -5.13 13.25 6.30
CA VAL A 120 -6.12 12.18 6.20
C VAL A 120 -5.46 10.85 5.81
N GLY A 121 -4.25 10.82 5.25
CA GLY A 121 -3.55 9.58 4.84
C GLY A 121 -2.03 9.65 4.99
N SER A 122 -1.28 9.55 3.90
CA SER A 122 0.18 9.74 3.96
C SER A 122 0.53 11.19 4.32
N SER A 123 1.35 11.41 5.34
CA SER A 123 1.78 12.76 5.77
C SER A 123 3.05 13.26 5.08
N PHE A 124 3.88 12.36 4.54
CA PHE A 124 5.19 12.64 3.98
C PHE A 124 5.60 11.58 2.96
N LEU A 125 6.61 11.90 2.14
CA LEU A 125 7.24 11.00 1.19
C LEU A 125 8.74 10.90 1.47
N PRO A 126 9.33 9.69 1.44
CA PRO A 126 10.78 9.55 1.41
C PRO A 126 11.33 10.02 0.05
N PRO A 127 12.60 10.44 -0.04
CA PRO A 127 13.21 10.81 -1.30
C PRO A 127 13.20 9.67 -2.33
N GLY A 128 13.07 10.00 -3.61
CA GLY A 128 12.95 9.03 -4.70
C GLY A 128 13.33 9.58 -6.07
N THR A 129 12.78 8.97 -7.13
CA THR A 129 12.92 9.42 -8.52
C THR A 129 11.84 10.44 -8.91
N PHE A 130 10.88 10.71 -8.03
CA PHE A 130 9.68 11.48 -8.33
C PHE A 130 9.85 13.00 -8.11
N GLU A 131 10.90 13.44 -7.43
CA GLU A 131 11.23 14.85 -7.28
C GLU A 131 11.42 15.56 -8.64
N GLU A 132 11.72 14.80 -9.70
CA GLU A 132 11.64 15.27 -11.08
C GLU A 132 10.20 15.66 -11.46
N GLN A 133 9.20 14.80 -11.25
CA GLN A 133 7.80 15.10 -11.53
C GLN A 133 7.26 16.24 -10.64
N VAL A 134 7.71 16.35 -9.38
CA VAL A 134 7.40 17.52 -8.53
C VAL A 134 7.92 18.80 -9.18
N SER A 135 9.12 18.75 -9.76
CA SER A 135 9.70 19.87 -10.51
C SER A 135 8.94 20.15 -11.81
N GLU A 136 8.54 19.12 -12.56
CA GLU A 136 7.75 19.25 -13.80
C GLU A 136 6.36 19.84 -13.56
N LEU A 137 5.76 19.53 -12.41
CA LEU A 137 4.47 20.08 -11.97
C LEU A 137 4.60 21.49 -11.36
N GLY A 138 5.81 22.05 -11.30
CA GLY A 138 6.04 23.40 -10.76
C GLY A 138 5.86 23.50 -9.24
N LEU A 139 5.89 22.39 -8.52
CA LEU A 139 5.66 22.34 -7.06
C LEU A 139 6.95 22.50 -6.24
N ALA A 140 8.09 22.74 -6.88
CA ALA A 140 9.39 22.80 -6.21
C ALA A 140 9.46 23.85 -5.09
N SER A 141 8.79 25.00 -5.23
CA SER A 141 8.73 26.06 -4.20
C SER A 141 7.88 25.70 -2.98
N GLU A 142 6.99 24.73 -3.13
CA GLU A 142 6.07 24.30 -2.08
C GLU A 142 6.64 23.15 -1.24
N VAL A 143 7.79 22.61 -1.61
CA VAL A 143 8.44 21.50 -0.89
C VAL A 143 8.88 21.95 0.51
N LEU A 144 8.40 21.23 1.51
CA LEU A 144 8.85 21.30 2.91
C LEU A 144 9.74 20.09 3.22
N PRO A 145 11.07 20.25 3.28
CA PRO A 145 11.96 19.13 3.55
C PRO A 145 12.27 18.95 5.04
N VAL A 146 12.41 17.70 5.46
CA VAL A 146 13.00 17.35 6.76
C VAL A 146 14.45 16.95 6.56
N ARG A 147 15.36 17.86 6.91
CA ARG A 147 16.80 17.71 6.74
C ARG A 147 17.39 16.67 7.69
N GLY A 148 18.50 16.05 7.28
CA GLY A 148 19.13 14.94 8.02
C GLY A 148 19.72 15.29 9.39
N ASP A 149 19.82 16.58 9.71
CA ASP A 149 20.21 17.09 11.03
C ASP A 149 19.04 17.31 11.98
N HIS A 150 17.80 17.33 11.47
CA HIS A 150 16.60 17.53 12.27
C HIS A 150 16.29 16.32 13.19
N PRO A 151 15.79 16.53 14.42
CA PRO A 151 15.36 15.42 15.29
C PRO A 151 14.32 14.51 14.61
N ALA A 152 13.40 15.08 13.83
CA ALA A 152 12.42 14.31 13.05
C ALA A 152 13.06 13.37 12.01
N ALA A 153 14.27 13.66 11.51
CA ALA A 153 14.98 12.76 10.61
C ALA A 153 15.69 11.63 11.35
N ARG A 154 16.25 11.96 12.53
CA ARG A 154 17.21 11.12 13.27
C ARG A 154 16.55 10.16 14.24
N ASN A 155 15.45 10.57 14.88
CA ASN A 155 14.90 9.88 16.03
C ASN A 155 13.59 9.19 15.66
N ARG A 156 13.56 7.87 15.79
CA ARG A 156 12.35 7.04 15.75
C ARG A 156 12.29 6.25 17.05
N PHE A 157 11.10 6.09 17.60
CA PHE A 157 10.92 5.45 18.90
C PHE A 157 10.05 4.18 18.80
N LEU A 158 10.22 3.29 19.76
CA LEU A 158 9.30 2.19 20.05
C LEU A 158 8.69 2.43 21.44
N TYR A 159 7.38 2.28 21.57
CA TYR A 159 6.74 2.23 22.88
C TYR A 159 6.68 0.78 23.34
N ALA A 160 7.42 0.43 24.38
CA ALA A 160 7.45 -0.92 24.94
C ALA A 160 7.69 -0.86 26.45
N GLY A 161 7.09 -1.78 27.21
CA GLY A 161 7.26 -1.82 28.67
C GLY A 161 6.85 -0.52 29.38
N GLY A 162 5.87 0.20 28.84
CA GLY A 162 5.37 1.45 29.41
C GLY A 162 6.25 2.69 29.18
N ALA A 163 7.25 2.62 28.30
CA ALA A 163 8.14 3.75 28.01
C ALA A 163 8.49 3.88 26.52
N LEU A 164 8.87 5.10 26.12
CA LEU A 164 9.41 5.38 24.79
C LEU A 164 10.91 5.11 24.74
N HIS A 165 11.30 4.25 23.80
CA HIS A 165 12.68 3.86 23.59
C HIS A 165 13.16 4.31 22.22
N ALA A 166 14.24 5.10 22.18
CA ALA A 166 14.84 5.52 20.92
C ALA A 166 15.46 4.31 20.21
N LEU A 167 15.13 4.12 18.94
CA LEU A 167 15.79 3.13 18.10
C LEU A 167 17.26 3.51 17.89
N PRO A 168 18.20 2.55 17.99
CA PRO A 168 19.62 2.85 17.85
C PRO A 168 19.96 3.46 16.50
N ALA A 169 20.55 4.66 16.53
CA ALA A 169 21.10 5.31 15.35
C ALA A 169 22.62 5.14 15.29
N GLY A 170 23.12 4.76 14.10
CA GLY A 170 24.55 4.61 13.82
C GLY A 170 25.24 3.42 14.52
N LEU A 171 26.49 3.17 14.13
CA LEU A 171 27.24 2.00 14.59
C LEU A 171 27.44 1.97 16.10
N ARG A 172 27.66 3.12 16.74
CA ARG A 172 27.85 3.21 18.20
C ARG A 172 26.61 2.77 18.98
N GLY A 173 25.41 3.05 18.47
CA GLY A 173 24.16 2.66 19.09
C GLY A 173 23.94 1.14 19.10
N LEU A 174 24.48 0.43 18.10
CA LEU A 174 24.36 -1.03 17.98
C LEU A 174 25.30 -1.80 18.92
N LEU A 175 26.38 -1.17 19.38
CA LEU A 175 27.41 -1.78 20.23
C LEU A 175 27.00 -1.85 21.71
N ARG A 176 26.00 -1.06 22.13
CA ARG A 176 25.51 -1.04 23.50
C ARG A 176 24.11 -1.67 23.56
N PRO A 177 23.75 -2.31 24.69
CA PRO A 177 22.36 -2.70 24.91
C PRO A 177 21.50 -1.44 24.88
N SER A 178 20.46 -1.46 24.05
CA SER A 178 19.51 -0.37 23.91
C SER A 178 18.13 -0.92 24.27
N PRO A 179 17.54 -0.53 25.41
CA PRO A 179 16.14 -0.87 25.70
C PRO A 179 15.25 -0.53 24.49
N PRO A 180 14.26 -1.35 24.14
CA PRO A 180 13.77 -2.53 24.86
C PRO A 180 14.55 -3.84 24.58
N PHE A 181 15.66 -3.79 23.83
CA PHE A 181 16.46 -4.98 23.51
C PHE A 181 17.36 -5.37 24.68
N SER A 182 17.37 -6.65 25.03
CA SER A 182 18.13 -7.17 26.18
C SER A 182 19.64 -7.24 25.90
N LYS A 183 20.02 -7.37 24.63
CA LYS A 183 21.40 -7.50 24.18
C LYS A 183 21.76 -6.43 23.15
N PRO A 184 23.05 -6.10 22.99
CA PRO A 184 23.50 -5.24 21.89
C PRO A 184 23.04 -5.80 20.54
N LEU A 185 22.49 -4.93 19.68
CA LEU A 185 22.04 -5.32 18.33
C LEU A 185 23.19 -5.79 17.43
N LEU A 186 24.45 -5.54 17.80
CA LEU A 186 25.61 -6.15 17.15
C LEU A 186 25.50 -7.68 17.07
N TRP A 187 24.97 -8.34 18.12
CA TRP A 187 24.83 -9.79 18.12
C TRP A 187 23.79 -10.29 17.11
N ALA A 188 22.73 -9.50 16.88
CA ALA A 188 21.78 -9.76 15.81
C ALA A 188 22.47 -9.65 14.44
N GLY A 189 23.37 -8.66 14.26
CA GLY A 189 24.16 -8.53 13.04
C GLY A 189 25.16 -9.66 12.83
N LEU A 190 25.85 -10.12 13.87
CA LEU A 190 26.76 -11.26 13.78
C LEU A 190 26.00 -12.57 13.47
N ARG A 191 24.78 -12.71 14.01
CA ARG A 191 23.88 -13.80 13.68
C ARG A 191 23.48 -13.75 12.20
N ASP A 192 23.18 -12.58 11.65
CA ASP A 192 22.85 -12.44 10.22
C ASP A 192 23.96 -12.95 9.29
N LEU A 193 25.23 -12.71 9.64
CA LEU A 193 26.39 -13.18 8.87
C LEU A 193 26.54 -14.72 8.86
N THR A 194 26.01 -15.40 9.87
CA THR A 194 26.15 -16.85 10.05
C THR A 194 24.83 -17.61 9.84
N ALA A 195 23.71 -16.90 9.71
CA ALA A 195 22.39 -17.49 9.55
C ALA A 195 22.28 -18.26 8.23
N PRO A 196 21.66 -19.45 8.23
CA PRO A 196 21.48 -20.23 7.02
C PRO A 196 20.51 -19.53 6.07
N GLN A 197 20.79 -19.59 4.78
CA GLN A 197 19.89 -19.11 3.73
C GLN A 197 18.61 -19.96 3.69
N SER A 198 17.44 -19.32 3.53
CA SER A 198 16.19 -20.05 3.30
C SER A 198 16.18 -20.72 1.93
N ARG A 199 15.66 -21.95 1.88
CA ARG A 199 15.41 -22.67 0.61
C ARG A 199 13.99 -22.45 0.09
N ASP A 200 13.12 -21.89 0.92
CA ASP A 200 11.75 -21.65 0.54
C ASP A 200 11.68 -20.44 -0.41
N PRO A 201 10.80 -20.48 -1.42
CA PRO A 201 10.66 -19.39 -2.39
C PRO A 201 9.98 -18.15 -1.80
N ASP A 202 9.46 -18.24 -0.57
CA ASP A 202 8.83 -17.18 0.18
C ASP A 202 8.83 -17.53 1.69
N GLU A 203 8.91 -16.52 2.55
CA GLU A 203 8.94 -16.66 4.01
C GLU A 203 8.23 -15.45 4.65
N THR A 204 7.69 -15.62 5.85
CA THR A 204 7.08 -14.50 6.57
C THR A 204 8.15 -13.53 7.06
N VAL A 205 7.80 -12.25 7.21
CA VAL A 205 8.73 -11.25 7.76
C VAL A 205 9.18 -11.65 9.16
N HIS A 206 8.28 -12.19 9.98
CA HIS A 206 8.59 -12.64 11.33
C HIS A 206 9.59 -13.81 11.33
N SER A 207 9.34 -14.89 10.57
CA SER A 207 10.23 -16.05 10.51
C SER A 207 11.61 -15.66 9.98
N PHE A 208 11.65 -14.81 8.94
CA PHE A 208 12.89 -14.28 8.40
C PHE A 208 13.69 -13.50 9.44
N ALA A 209 13.03 -12.57 10.15
CA ALA A 209 13.67 -11.75 11.16
C ALA A 209 14.13 -12.58 12.36
N GLU A 210 13.33 -13.54 12.82
CA GLU A 210 13.67 -14.41 13.96
C GLU A 210 14.88 -15.29 13.64
N ARG A 211 14.87 -15.90 12.45
CA ARG A 211 15.97 -16.75 11.97
C ARG A 211 17.28 -15.96 11.92
N ARG A 212 17.26 -14.76 11.31
CA ARG A 212 18.47 -13.98 11.02
C ARG A 212 18.92 -13.06 12.16
N LEU A 213 17.99 -12.35 12.77
CA LEU A 213 18.26 -11.27 13.73
C LEU A 213 17.88 -11.66 15.17
N GLY A 214 17.11 -12.74 15.34
CA GLY A 214 16.71 -13.26 16.64
C GLY A 214 15.30 -12.83 17.06
N PRO A 215 14.76 -13.48 18.12
CA PRO A 215 13.36 -13.35 18.50
C PRO A 215 12.98 -11.94 18.98
N GLU A 216 13.85 -11.24 19.70
CA GLU A 216 13.56 -9.87 20.17
C GLU A 216 13.43 -8.88 19.00
N VAL A 217 14.31 -9.00 17.99
CA VAL A 217 14.25 -8.14 16.80
C VAL A 217 13.00 -8.45 15.98
N ALA A 218 12.62 -9.73 15.87
CA ALA A 218 11.39 -10.13 15.19
C ALA A 218 10.14 -9.59 15.89
N ALA A 219 10.05 -9.77 17.21
CA ALA A 219 8.88 -9.41 18.01
C ALA A 219 8.70 -7.90 18.19
N LEU A 220 9.79 -7.14 18.28
CA LEU A 220 9.73 -5.70 18.55
C LEU A 220 9.94 -4.87 17.28
N ALA A 221 11.06 -5.07 16.57
CA ALA A 221 11.41 -4.22 15.43
C ALA A 221 10.67 -4.61 14.16
N ALA A 222 10.73 -5.88 13.76
CA ALA A 222 10.09 -6.34 12.52
C ALA A 222 8.57 -6.24 12.61
N ASP A 223 7.99 -6.61 13.75
CA ASP A 223 6.55 -6.44 14.00
C ASP A 223 6.11 -4.98 13.92
N SER A 224 6.79 -4.08 14.64
CA SER A 224 6.48 -2.65 14.61
C SER A 224 6.64 -2.07 13.21
N LEU A 225 7.69 -2.46 12.47
CA LEU A 225 7.92 -2.01 11.09
C LEU A 225 6.77 -2.45 10.16
N CYS A 226 6.34 -3.71 10.25
CA CYS A 226 5.19 -4.21 9.49
C CYS A 226 3.90 -3.44 9.81
N ARG A 227 3.69 -3.10 11.08
CA ARG A 227 2.55 -2.28 11.52
C ARG A 227 2.65 -0.83 11.03
N GLY A 228 3.86 -0.26 11.04
CA GLY A 228 4.09 1.11 10.58
C GLY A 228 3.95 1.31 9.07
N VAL A 229 4.38 0.33 8.26
CA VAL A 229 4.36 0.43 6.80
C VAL A 229 3.09 -0.18 6.20
N PHE A 230 2.68 -1.35 6.68
CA PHE A 230 1.59 -2.14 6.09
C PHE A 230 0.34 -2.19 6.96
N ALA A 231 0.35 -1.62 8.17
CA ALA A 231 -0.71 -1.83 9.18
C ALA A 231 -1.04 -3.31 9.40
N GLY A 232 -0.05 -4.19 9.18
CA GLY A 232 -0.23 -5.63 9.05
C GLY A 232 0.63 -6.43 10.02
N SER A 233 0.31 -7.73 10.15
CA SER A 233 1.04 -8.66 11.00
C SER A 233 2.31 -9.15 10.32
N SER A 234 3.45 -9.04 11.01
CA SER A 234 4.73 -9.59 10.55
C SER A 234 4.68 -11.12 10.35
N GLN A 235 3.75 -11.80 11.02
CA GLN A 235 3.57 -13.25 10.94
C GLN A 235 2.82 -13.70 9.67
N GLU A 236 2.18 -12.79 8.95
CA GLU A 236 1.41 -13.10 7.74
C GLU A 236 2.06 -12.55 6.47
N LEU A 237 2.74 -11.41 6.59
CA LEU A 237 3.36 -10.68 5.48
C LEU A 237 4.59 -11.43 4.95
N SER A 238 4.73 -11.44 3.62
CA SER A 238 5.84 -12.04 2.88
C SER A 238 7.05 -11.09 2.88
N VAL A 239 8.22 -11.57 3.32
CA VAL A 239 9.47 -10.78 3.24
C VAL A 239 9.87 -10.50 1.80
N ARG A 240 9.63 -11.45 0.89
CA ARG A 240 9.91 -11.32 -0.54
C ARG A 240 9.13 -10.18 -1.18
N SER A 241 7.89 -9.97 -0.74
CA SER A 241 6.98 -8.99 -1.34
C SER A 241 7.02 -7.64 -0.60
N CYS A 242 7.10 -7.65 0.73
CA CYS A 242 7.12 -6.44 1.55
C CYS A 242 8.51 -5.78 1.65
N PHE A 243 9.58 -6.58 1.62
CA PHE A 243 10.96 -6.09 1.74
C PHE A 243 11.87 -6.74 0.68
N PRO A 244 11.63 -6.51 -0.62
CA PRO A 244 12.35 -7.18 -1.70
C PRO A 244 13.87 -7.05 -1.59
N SER A 245 14.38 -5.87 -1.22
CA SER A 245 15.81 -5.62 -1.06
C SER A 245 16.45 -6.50 0.01
N LEU A 246 15.77 -6.76 1.15
CA LEU A 246 16.29 -7.62 2.21
C LEU A 246 16.30 -9.09 1.77
N PHE A 247 15.22 -9.52 1.11
CA PHE A 247 15.12 -10.86 0.55
C PHE A 247 16.21 -11.10 -0.52
N GLN A 248 16.39 -10.17 -1.46
CA GLN A 248 17.41 -10.26 -2.50
C GLN A 248 18.83 -10.23 -1.92
N ALA A 249 19.10 -9.40 -0.90
CA ALA A 249 20.37 -9.37 -0.20
C ALA A 249 20.72 -10.73 0.43
N GLU A 250 19.76 -11.37 1.11
CA GLU A 250 19.93 -12.75 1.59
C GLU A 250 20.20 -13.71 0.41
N GLN A 251 19.40 -13.65 -0.65
CA GLN A 251 19.47 -14.64 -1.72
C GLN A 251 20.77 -14.55 -2.52
N ALA A 252 21.29 -13.35 -2.75
CA ALA A 252 22.52 -13.10 -3.49
C ALA A 252 23.78 -13.28 -2.63
N HIS A 253 23.76 -12.83 -1.36
CA HIS A 253 24.97 -12.72 -0.54
C HIS A 253 24.95 -13.59 0.73
N ARG A 254 23.90 -14.39 0.94
CA ARG A 254 23.65 -15.22 2.15
C ARG A 254 23.56 -14.44 3.46
N SER A 255 23.71 -13.12 3.44
CA SER A 255 23.58 -12.22 4.57
C SER A 255 22.97 -10.91 4.10
N VAL A 256 22.02 -10.41 4.88
CA VAL A 256 21.36 -9.12 4.61
C VAL A 256 22.36 -7.99 4.78
N LEU A 257 23.15 -8.00 5.87
CA LEU A 257 24.15 -6.97 6.12
C LEU A 257 25.21 -6.93 5.02
N LEU A 258 25.71 -8.10 4.61
CA LEU A 258 26.70 -8.17 3.54
C LEU A 258 26.12 -7.68 2.20
N GLY A 259 24.88 -8.07 1.86
CA GLY A 259 24.24 -7.62 0.62
C GLY A 259 23.95 -6.12 0.60
N LEU A 260 23.53 -5.53 1.72
CA LEU A 260 23.34 -4.09 1.82
C LEU A 260 24.66 -3.31 1.73
N LEU A 261 25.77 -3.86 2.22
CA LEU A 261 27.10 -3.24 2.14
C LEU A 261 27.72 -3.33 0.74
N LEU A 262 27.53 -4.46 0.05
CA LEU A 262 28.04 -4.66 -1.31
C LEU A 262 27.19 -3.91 -2.35
N GLY A 263 25.95 -3.60 -1.99
CA GLY A 263 25.01 -2.87 -2.83
C GLY A 263 24.48 -3.70 -3.99
N THR A 264 23.26 -3.41 -4.38
CA THR A 264 22.76 -3.72 -5.72
C THR A 264 23.15 -2.54 -6.62
N GLY A 265 23.69 -2.82 -7.82
CA GLY A 265 24.33 -1.83 -8.69
C GLY A 265 23.61 -0.49 -8.86
N GLN A 266 24.38 0.54 -9.21
CA GLN A 266 23.89 1.91 -9.46
C GLN A 266 22.77 1.88 -10.51
N SER A 267 21.55 2.20 -10.11
CA SER A 267 20.53 2.61 -11.08
C SER A 267 20.88 4.00 -11.61
N SER A 268 20.63 4.23 -12.89
CA SER A 268 20.72 5.56 -13.50
C SER A 268 19.68 6.45 -12.83
N GLN A 269 20.12 7.23 -11.86
CA GLN A 269 19.22 8.10 -11.12
C GLN A 269 18.93 9.35 -11.95
N PRO A 270 17.67 9.76 -12.09
CA PRO A 270 17.33 11.04 -12.72
C PRO A 270 18.02 12.19 -11.99
N ASP A 271 18.39 13.23 -12.74
CA ASP A 271 19.17 14.36 -12.26
C ASP A 271 18.35 15.66 -12.31
N SER A 272 17.62 15.95 -11.22
CA SER A 272 16.90 17.21 -11.05
C SER A 272 17.52 18.07 -9.94
N ALA A 273 17.26 19.38 -9.96
CA ALA A 273 17.75 20.29 -8.94
C ALA A 273 17.28 19.89 -7.53
N LEU A 274 16.03 19.43 -7.40
CA LEU A 274 15.48 18.93 -6.15
C LEU A 274 16.16 17.64 -5.68
N ILE A 275 16.46 16.69 -6.59
CA ILE A 275 17.18 15.45 -6.24
C ILE A 275 18.58 15.78 -5.73
N ARG A 276 19.28 16.70 -6.39
CA ARG A 276 20.61 17.16 -5.94
C ARG A 276 20.54 17.83 -4.58
N GLN A 277 19.54 18.69 -4.35
CA GLN A 277 19.32 19.33 -3.06
C GLN A 277 18.98 18.32 -1.96
N ALA A 278 18.06 17.38 -2.21
CA ALA A 278 17.66 16.35 -1.26
C ALA A 278 18.85 15.48 -0.82
N ARG A 279 19.76 15.16 -1.75
CA ARG A 279 21.00 14.45 -1.44
C ARG A 279 21.98 15.30 -0.63
N ALA A 280 22.21 16.55 -1.04
CA ALA A 280 23.15 17.45 -0.36
C ALA A 280 22.71 17.74 1.08
N GLU A 281 21.42 17.97 1.29
CA GLU A 281 20.83 18.26 2.61
C GLU A 281 20.39 16.99 3.37
N ARG A 282 20.62 15.81 2.78
CA ARG A 282 20.31 14.49 3.35
C ARG A 282 18.87 14.40 3.86
N TRP A 283 17.91 14.79 3.03
CA TRP A 283 16.50 14.75 3.39
C TRP A 283 16.09 13.34 3.82
N SER A 284 15.42 13.22 4.95
CA SER A 284 14.83 11.94 5.36
C SER A 284 13.43 11.74 4.78
N GLN A 285 12.71 12.84 4.60
CA GLN A 285 11.35 12.91 4.08
C GLN A 285 11.04 14.35 3.66
N TRP A 286 9.98 14.52 2.89
CA TRP A 286 9.45 15.82 2.50
C TRP A 286 7.92 15.77 2.40
N SER A 287 7.31 16.94 2.45
CA SER A 287 5.89 17.16 2.21
C SER A 287 5.71 18.45 1.41
N LEU A 288 4.48 18.89 1.18
CA LEU A 288 4.16 20.15 0.51
C LEU A 288 3.52 21.13 1.52
N ARG A 289 3.73 22.43 1.33
CA ARG A 289 3.28 23.47 2.26
C ARG A 289 1.80 23.36 2.60
N GLY A 290 0.95 23.20 1.59
CA GLY A 290 -0.49 22.99 1.73
C GLY A 290 -0.92 21.54 1.94
N GLY A 291 0.00 20.65 2.30
CA GLY A 291 -0.23 19.20 2.41
C GLY A 291 -0.03 18.45 1.10
N LEU A 292 0.16 17.12 1.21
CA LEU A 292 0.46 16.27 0.05
C LEU A 292 -0.65 16.21 -1.01
N GLU A 293 -1.87 16.64 -0.70
CA GLU A 293 -2.97 16.72 -1.68
C GLU A 293 -2.70 17.72 -2.82
N MET A 294 -1.82 18.71 -2.59
CA MET A 294 -1.36 19.61 -3.66
C MET A 294 -0.81 18.83 -4.87
N LEU A 295 -0.26 17.64 -4.63
CA LEU A 295 0.30 16.80 -5.69
C LEU A 295 -0.78 16.23 -6.65
N PRO A 296 -1.78 15.45 -6.20
CA PRO A 296 -2.87 15.01 -7.08
C PRO A 296 -3.70 16.17 -7.66
N GLN A 297 -3.80 17.30 -6.95
CA GLN A 297 -4.45 18.51 -7.48
C GLN A 297 -3.68 19.11 -8.67
N ALA A 298 -2.35 19.25 -8.56
CA ALA A 298 -1.50 19.72 -9.65
C ALA A 298 -1.52 18.75 -10.84
N LEU A 299 -1.48 17.44 -10.59
CA LEU A 299 -1.63 16.41 -11.64
C LEU A 299 -2.97 16.55 -12.38
N THR A 300 -4.07 16.73 -11.66
CA THR A 300 -5.41 16.89 -12.27
C THR A 300 -5.47 18.15 -13.15
N THR A 301 -4.87 19.24 -12.69
CA THR A 301 -4.76 20.49 -13.46
C THR A 301 -3.96 20.28 -14.74
N HIS A 302 -2.76 19.70 -14.62
CA HIS A 302 -1.88 19.41 -15.76
C HIS A 302 -2.57 18.50 -16.81
N LEU A 303 -3.28 17.45 -16.35
CA LEU A 303 -4.03 16.56 -17.24
C LEU A 303 -5.13 17.32 -17.99
N THR A 304 -5.87 18.17 -17.30
CA THR A 304 -6.97 18.95 -17.91
C THR A 304 -6.44 19.94 -18.95
N GLU A 305 -5.33 20.63 -18.65
CA GLU A 305 -4.65 21.54 -19.59
C GLU A 305 -4.14 20.82 -20.85
N ARG A 306 -3.76 19.54 -20.72
CA ARG A 306 -3.36 18.67 -21.84
C ARG A 306 -4.56 18.11 -22.62
N GLY A 307 -5.79 18.47 -22.27
CA GLY A 307 -7.02 18.00 -22.92
C GLY A 307 -7.47 16.60 -22.50
N VAL A 308 -6.93 16.05 -21.40
CA VAL A 308 -7.35 14.75 -20.87
C VAL A 308 -8.73 14.88 -20.22
N THR A 309 -9.63 13.93 -20.51
CA THR A 309 -10.96 13.91 -19.88
C THR A 309 -10.92 13.18 -18.55
N VAL A 310 -11.26 13.88 -17.47
CA VAL A 310 -11.33 13.32 -16.10
C VAL A 310 -12.79 13.22 -15.67
N LEU A 311 -13.29 12.00 -15.46
CA LEU A 311 -14.66 11.75 -15.04
C LEU A 311 -14.69 11.43 -13.54
N ARG A 312 -15.26 12.34 -12.74
CA ARG A 312 -15.49 12.18 -11.29
C ARG A 312 -16.93 11.78 -11.01
N GLY A 313 -17.18 10.99 -9.96
CA GLY A 313 -18.53 10.54 -9.61
C GLY A 313 -19.13 9.47 -10.55
N HIS A 314 -18.31 8.87 -11.41
CA HIS A 314 -18.72 7.86 -12.40
C HIS A 314 -18.02 6.52 -12.11
N PRO A 315 -18.48 5.72 -11.13
CA PRO A 315 -17.84 4.45 -10.79
C PRO A 315 -17.93 3.48 -11.96
N ALA A 316 -16.81 2.81 -12.29
CA ALA A 316 -16.83 1.69 -13.22
C ALA A 316 -17.63 0.52 -12.61
N CYS A 317 -18.64 0.04 -13.34
CA CYS A 317 -19.54 -1.03 -12.93
C CYS A 317 -19.26 -2.37 -13.61
N GLY A 318 -18.47 -2.38 -14.69
CA GLY A 318 -18.06 -3.62 -15.35
C GLY A 318 -17.18 -3.40 -16.57
N LEU A 319 -16.46 -4.45 -16.94
CA LEU A 319 -15.63 -4.53 -18.13
C LEU A 319 -16.13 -5.68 -19.01
N SER A 320 -16.18 -5.46 -20.31
CA SER A 320 -16.41 -6.53 -21.29
C SER A 320 -15.56 -6.30 -22.53
N LEU A 321 -15.08 -7.38 -23.15
CA LEU A 321 -14.32 -7.28 -24.39
C LEU A 321 -15.24 -7.50 -25.58
N GLN A 322 -15.34 -6.52 -26.49
CA GLN A 322 -16.19 -6.57 -27.67
C GLN A 322 -15.37 -6.23 -28.91
N ALA A 323 -15.31 -7.15 -29.87
CA ALA A 323 -14.55 -6.98 -31.12
C ALA A 323 -13.09 -6.51 -30.92
N GLY A 324 -12.43 -6.96 -29.84
CA GLY A 324 -11.04 -6.61 -29.52
C GLY A 324 -10.85 -5.29 -28.77
N ARG A 325 -11.92 -4.56 -28.45
CA ARG A 325 -11.87 -3.36 -27.60
C ARG A 325 -12.57 -3.57 -26.28
N TRP A 326 -12.12 -2.88 -25.25
CA TRP A 326 -12.81 -2.84 -23.98
C TRP A 326 -14.03 -1.93 -24.04
N LYS A 327 -15.12 -2.42 -23.48
CA LYS A 327 -16.28 -1.62 -23.09
C LYS A 327 -16.30 -1.50 -21.57
N VAL A 328 -16.14 -0.27 -21.09
CA VAL A 328 -16.20 0.11 -19.66
C VAL A 328 -17.60 0.65 -19.37
N SER A 329 -18.35 -0.04 -18.51
CA SER A 329 -19.69 0.39 -18.10
C SER A 329 -19.59 1.30 -16.88
N LEU A 330 -20.31 2.43 -16.88
CA LEU A 330 -20.31 3.44 -15.82
C LEU A 330 -21.69 3.59 -15.14
N GLY A 331 -22.52 2.55 -15.21
CA GLY A 331 -23.95 2.61 -14.86
C GLY A 331 -24.77 2.95 -16.09
N ASP A 332 -25.14 4.23 -16.24
CA ASP A 332 -26.05 4.69 -17.30
C ASP A 332 -25.34 4.99 -18.63
N SER A 333 -24.01 4.93 -18.66
CA SER A 333 -23.20 5.18 -19.85
C SER A 333 -22.11 4.13 -20.01
N CYS A 334 -21.49 4.12 -21.20
CA CYS A 334 -20.38 3.24 -21.49
C CYS A 334 -19.30 3.97 -22.30
N LEU A 335 -18.05 3.55 -22.09
CA LEU A 335 -16.89 4.03 -22.84
C LEU A 335 -16.26 2.85 -23.58
N GLU A 336 -15.78 3.10 -24.78
CA GLU A 336 -14.94 2.18 -25.52
C GLU A 336 -13.47 2.59 -25.38
N ALA A 337 -12.59 1.60 -25.22
CA ALA A 337 -11.16 1.81 -25.08
C ALA A 337 -10.38 0.68 -25.78
N ASP A 338 -9.33 1.05 -26.51
CA ASP A 338 -8.42 0.08 -27.12
C ASP A 338 -7.57 -0.63 -26.06
N HIS A 339 -7.26 0.07 -24.96
CA HIS A 339 -6.51 -0.46 -23.82
C HIS A 339 -7.04 0.12 -22.51
N VAL A 340 -6.99 -0.66 -21.43
CA VAL A 340 -7.38 -0.23 -20.08
C VAL A 340 -6.19 -0.33 -19.14
N ILE A 341 -5.89 0.75 -18.41
CA ILE A 341 -5.01 0.70 -17.23
C ILE A 341 -5.90 0.70 -16.00
N SER A 342 -5.87 -0.38 -15.22
CA SER A 342 -6.57 -0.44 -13.95
C SER A 342 -5.65 0.01 -12.81
N ALA A 343 -5.93 1.18 -12.27
CA ALA A 343 -5.37 1.69 -11.02
C ALA A 343 -6.29 1.46 -9.79
N LEU A 344 -7.36 0.66 -9.96
CA LEU A 344 -8.29 0.31 -8.89
C LEU A 344 -7.65 -0.71 -7.91
N PRO A 345 -8.13 -0.80 -6.66
CA PRO A 345 -7.80 -1.92 -5.79
C PRO A 345 -8.11 -3.25 -6.47
N ALA A 346 -7.23 -4.24 -6.33
CA ALA A 346 -7.37 -5.54 -7.01
C ALA A 346 -8.69 -6.25 -6.68
N SER A 347 -9.18 -6.10 -5.45
CA SER A 347 -10.46 -6.65 -5.00
C SER A 347 -11.69 -5.97 -5.61
N VAL A 348 -11.54 -4.74 -6.11
CA VAL A 348 -12.57 -4.02 -6.87
C VAL A 348 -12.50 -4.47 -8.33
N LEU A 349 -11.31 -4.45 -8.94
CA LEU A 349 -11.12 -4.92 -10.32
C LEU A 349 -11.64 -6.35 -10.52
N SER A 350 -11.41 -7.24 -9.56
CA SER A 350 -11.87 -8.63 -9.63
C SER A 350 -13.38 -8.78 -9.82
N LYS A 351 -14.18 -7.81 -9.34
CA LYS A 351 -15.64 -7.80 -9.48
C LYS A 351 -16.10 -7.20 -10.80
N LEU A 352 -15.25 -6.41 -11.46
CA LEU A 352 -15.56 -5.73 -12.72
C LEU A 352 -15.21 -6.59 -13.93
N LEU A 353 -14.27 -7.53 -13.77
CA LEU A 353 -13.83 -8.40 -14.85
C LEU A 353 -14.96 -9.30 -15.39
N PRO A 354 -15.00 -9.56 -16.71
CA PRO A 354 -16.02 -10.41 -17.31
C PRO A 354 -15.82 -11.89 -16.95
N ALA A 355 -16.84 -12.71 -17.24
CA ALA A 355 -16.84 -14.13 -16.88
C ALA A 355 -15.68 -14.91 -17.53
N GLU A 356 -15.28 -14.56 -18.76
CA GLU A 356 -14.12 -15.16 -19.43
C GLU A 356 -12.79 -14.91 -18.69
N ALA A 357 -12.71 -13.83 -17.90
CA ALA A 357 -11.56 -13.49 -17.06
C ALA A 357 -11.68 -14.02 -15.62
N ALA A 358 -12.58 -14.98 -15.36
CA ALA A 358 -12.78 -15.57 -14.03
C ALA A 358 -11.49 -16.09 -13.36
N PRO A 359 -10.50 -16.70 -14.05
CA PRO A 359 -9.24 -17.08 -13.42
C PRO A 359 -8.46 -15.88 -12.87
N LEU A 360 -8.36 -14.79 -13.64
CA LEU A 360 -7.73 -13.54 -13.21
C LEU A 360 -8.51 -12.91 -12.05
N ALA A 361 -9.84 -12.81 -12.17
CA ALA A 361 -10.71 -12.29 -11.12
C ALA A 361 -10.52 -13.04 -9.79
N ARG A 362 -10.41 -14.37 -9.83
CA ARG A 362 -10.18 -15.19 -8.63
C ARG A 362 -8.85 -14.84 -7.97
N VAL A 363 -7.77 -14.71 -8.74
CA VAL A 363 -6.45 -14.36 -8.20
C VAL A 363 -6.47 -12.97 -7.57
N LEU A 364 -6.98 -11.96 -8.30
CA LEU A 364 -7.07 -10.58 -7.82
C LEU A 364 -7.96 -10.45 -6.59
N GLY A 365 -9.05 -11.22 -6.52
CA GLY A 365 -9.96 -11.25 -5.37
C GLY A 365 -9.32 -11.77 -4.07
N THR A 366 -8.17 -12.46 -4.15
CA THR A 366 -7.41 -12.93 -2.97
C THR A 366 -6.42 -11.90 -2.43
N ILE A 367 -6.26 -10.75 -3.11
CA ILE A 367 -5.43 -9.65 -2.62
C ILE A 367 -6.31 -8.80 -1.70
N ARG A 368 -6.13 -9.00 -0.40
CA ARG A 368 -6.90 -8.30 0.65
C ARG A 368 -6.19 -7.02 1.06
N ALA A 369 -6.95 -6.08 1.62
CA ALA A 369 -6.43 -4.87 2.24
C ALA A 369 -7.04 -4.67 3.62
N VAL A 370 -6.26 -4.10 4.55
CA VAL A 370 -6.71 -3.78 5.91
C VAL A 370 -7.29 -2.38 5.97
N SER A 371 -8.13 -2.16 6.98
CA SER A 371 -8.64 -0.85 7.32
C SER A 371 -7.75 -0.17 8.37
N VAL A 372 -7.68 1.16 8.34
CA VAL A 372 -6.95 1.99 9.31
C VAL A 372 -7.82 3.20 9.66
N ALA A 373 -7.96 3.50 10.95
CA ALA A 373 -8.53 4.75 11.41
C ALA A 373 -7.40 5.73 11.75
N VAL A 374 -7.41 6.87 11.07
CA VAL A 374 -6.46 7.98 11.27
C VAL A 374 -7.14 9.00 12.16
N VAL A 375 -6.53 9.28 13.32
CA VAL A 375 -7.05 10.24 14.28
C VAL A 375 -6.03 11.34 14.49
N ASN A 376 -6.35 12.53 13.99
CA ASN A 376 -5.53 13.73 14.16
C ASN A 376 -5.95 14.44 15.44
N LEU A 377 -5.00 14.72 16.33
CA LEU A 377 -5.24 15.41 17.59
C LEU A 377 -4.36 16.66 17.64
N GLN A 378 -4.96 17.80 18.00
CA GLN A 378 -4.25 19.06 18.19
C GLN A 378 -4.37 19.54 19.63
N TYR A 379 -3.27 19.95 20.24
CA TYR A 379 -3.18 20.42 21.62
C TYR A 379 -2.57 21.83 21.67
N GLN A 380 -3.19 22.71 22.45
CA GLN A 380 -2.70 24.07 22.66
C GLN A 380 -1.77 24.11 23.86
N GLY A 381 -0.57 24.68 23.71
CA GLY A 381 0.40 24.82 24.82
C GLY A 381 1.02 23.52 25.34
N ALA A 382 0.72 22.37 24.74
CA ALA A 382 1.28 21.09 25.13
C ALA A 382 2.66 20.83 24.50
N GLN A 383 3.45 19.95 25.12
CA GLN A 383 4.78 19.57 24.64
C GLN A 383 4.94 18.05 24.66
N LEU A 384 5.69 17.52 23.71
CA LEU A 384 6.03 16.11 23.65
C LEU A 384 7.17 15.77 24.63
N PRO A 385 7.19 14.56 25.21
CA PRO A 385 8.25 14.14 26.13
C PRO A 385 9.60 13.96 25.41
N VAL A 386 9.58 13.68 24.11
CA VAL A 386 10.76 13.49 23.26
C VAL A 386 10.53 14.09 21.88
N GLN A 387 11.61 14.48 21.21
CA GLN A 387 11.59 15.02 19.85
C GLN A 387 12.03 13.96 18.84
N GLY A 388 11.21 13.74 17.81
CA GLY A 388 11.51 12.81 16.72
C GLY A 388 10.39 12.72 15.71
N PHE A 389 10.47 11.74 14.83
CA PHE A 389 9.46 11.48 13.80
C PHE A 389 8.12 11.04 14.42
N GLY A 390 8.20 10.24 15.47
CA GLY A 390 7.07 9.52 16.04
C GLY A 390 7.53 8.22 16.67
N HIS A 391 6.57 7.40 17.05
CA HIS A 391 6.83 6.08 17.60
C HIS A 391 5.87 5.02 17.06
N LEU A 392 6.35 3.79 17.05
CA LEU A 392 5.54 2.61 16.74
C LEU A 392 5.27 1.82 18.02
N VAL A 393 4.15 1.11 18.03
CA VAL A 393 3.73 0.28 19.16
C VAL A 393 3.71 -1.17 18.67
N PRO A 394 4.54 -2.08 19.23
CA PRO A 394 4.51 -3.50 18.92
C PRO A 394 3.12 -4.10 19.21
N SER A 395 2.72 -5.13 18.45
CA SER A 395 1.43 -5.79 18.67
C SER A 395 1.28 -6.45 20.05
N SER A 396 2.39 -6.75 20.73
CA SER A 396 2.39 -7.28 22.09
C SER A 396 2.00 -6.24 23.16
N GLU A 397 2.16 -4.95 22.86
CA GLU A 397 1.84 -3.85 23.78
C GLU A 397 0.39 -3.38 23.57
N ASP A 398 0.01 -3.13 22.32
CA ASP A 398 -1.35 -2.74 21.96
C ASP A 398 -1.74 -3.30 20.57
N PRO A 399 -2.78 -4.13 20.46
CA PRO A 399 -3.19 -4.68 19.16
C PRO A 399 -3.87 -3.65 18.24
N GLY A 400 -4.40 -2.54 18.78
CA GLY A 400 -5.17 -1.51 18.09
C GLY A 400 -4.39 -0.25 17.73
N VAL A 401 -3.47 0.21 18.58
CA VAL A 401 -2.66 1.41 18.30
C VAL A 401 -1.41 0.99 17.52
N LEU A 402 -1.29 1.38 16.24
CA LEU A 402 -0.14 1.05 15.40
C LEU A 402 1.08 1.93 15.71
N GLY A 403 0.84 3.20 15.98
CA GLY A 403 1.85 4.21 16.26
C GLY A 403 1.28 5.62 16.27
N ILE A 404 2.10 6.58 16.68
CA ILE A 404 1.77 8.01 16.68
C ILE A 404 2.87 8.79 15.97
N VAL A 405 2.49 9.57 14.97
CA VAL A 405 3.37 10.50 14.25
C VAL A 405 3.36 11.86 14.95
N TYR A 406 4.52 12.49 15.06
CA TYR A 406 4.69 13.80 15.68
C TYR A 406 4.73 14.89 14.60
N ASP A 407 3.58 15.21 14.01
CA ASP A 407 3.50 16.03 12.78
C ASP A 407 4.13 17.42 12.95
N SER A 408 3.89 18.09 14.09
CA SER A 408 4.51 19.40 14.38
C SER A 408 6.02 19.37 14.53
N VAL A 409 6.61 18.21 14.83
CA VAL A 409 8.08 18.07 14.88
C VAL A 409 8.64 17.97 13.47
N ALA A 410 7.92 17.37 12.53
CA ALA A 410 8.38 17.26 11.15
C ALA A 410 8.09 18.53 10.34
N PHE A 411 6.89 19.11 10.49
CA PHE A 411 6.38 20.20 9.68
C PHE A 411 5.70 21.27 10.56
N PRO A 412 6.45 22.00 11.39
CA PRO A 412 5.89 23.05 12.26
C PRO A 412 5.19 24.17 11.48
N GLU A 413 5.54 24.38 10.21
CA GLU A 413 4.90 25.36 9.33
C GLU A 413 3.41 25.09 9.07
N GLN A 414 2.94 23.88 9.38
CA GLN A 414 1.56 23.43 9.19
C GLN A 414 0.70 23.48 10.46
N ASP A 415 1.23 24.00 11.57
CA ASP A 415 0.55 24.02 12.88
C ASP A 415 -0.61 25.03 13.00
N GLY A 416 -0.82 25.83 11.95
CA GLY A 416 -1.84 26.89 11.90
C GLY A 416 -1.43 28.12 12.72
N SER A 417 -2.37 29.06 12.87
CA SER A 417 -2.17 30.28 13.65
C SER A 417 -3.40 30.60 14.51
N PRO A 418 -3.33 30.50 15.85
CA PRO A 418 -2.13 30.23 16.65
C PRO A 418 -1.61 28.78 16.51
N PRO A 419 -0.28 28.57 16.62
CA PRO A 419 0.31 27.24 16.47
C PRO A 419 -0.10 26.31 17.62
N GLY A 420 -0.42 25.06 17.30
CA GLY A 420 -0.71 24.02 18.28
C GLY A 420 -0.05 22.70 17.92
N LEU A 421 0.36 21.93 18.94
CA LEU A 421 0.99 20.62 18.79
C LEU A 421 0.02 19.64 18.11
N ARG A 422 0.39 19.12 16.94
CA ARG A 422 -0.33 18.10 16.18
C ARG A 422 0.35 16.74 16.30
N VAL A 423 -0.47 15.73 16.53
CA VAL A 423 -0.08 14.32 16.47
C VAL A 423 -1.13 13.52 15.72
N THR A 424 -0.67 12.53 14.95
CA THR A 424 -1.55 11.63 14.19
C THR A 424 -1.45 10.23 14.76
N VAL A 425 -2.54 9.74 15.34
CA VAL A 425 -2.66 8.39 15.87
C VAL A 425 -3.21 7.46 14.79
N MET A 426 -2.47 6.39 14.51
CA MET A 426 -2.87 5.37 13.56
C MET A 426 -3.46 4.17 14.31
N LEU A 427 -4.76 3.92 14.14
CA LEU A 427 -5.48 2.80 14.75
C LEU A 427 -5.80 1.73 13.70
N GLY A 428 -5.61 0.46 14.04
CA GLY A 428 -5.85 -0.64 13.11
C GLY A 428 -5.60 -2.01 13.72
N GLY A 429 -4.82 -2.83 13.01
CA GLY A 429 -4.36 -4.12 13.49
C GLY A 429 -5.49 -5.13 13.73
N SER A 430 -5.19 -6.14 14.56
CA SER A 430 -6.14 -7.22 14.86
C SER A 430 -7.36 -6.74 15.66
N TRP A 431 -7.22 -5.65 16.42
CA TRP A 431 -8.34 -5.02 17.14
C TRP A 431 -9.42 -4.52 16.19
N LEU A 432 -9.05 -3.72 15.18
CA LEU A 432 -10.01 -3.19 14.21
C LEU A 432 -10.62 -4.32 13.37
N GLN A 433 -9.81 -5.30 12.96
CA GLN A 433 -10.31 -6.48 12.24
C GLN A 433 -11.32 -7.29 13.06
N ALA A 434 -11.08 -7.44 14.38
CA ALA A 434 -12.01 -8.13 15.27
C ALA A 434 -13.31 -7.33 15.50
N LEU A 435 -13.28 -6.00 15.45
CA LEU A 435 -14.49 -5.17 15.46
C LEU A 435 -15.27 -5.30 14.15
N GLU A 436 -14.58 -5.26 13.00
CA GLU A 436 -15.18 -5.50 11.67
C GLU A 436 -15.86 -6.86 11.60
N ALA A 437 -15.16 -7.93 12.03
CA ALA A 437 -15.67 -9.29 11.99
C ALA A 437 -16.90 -9.51 12.89
N ARG A 438 -17.01 -8.77 14.00
CA ARG A 438 -18.18 -8.80 14.90
C ARG A 438 -19.37 -7.98 14.40
N GLY A 439 -19.20 -7.22 13.31
CA GLY A 439 -20.23 -6.31 12.81
C GLY A 439 -20.52 -5.15 13.76
N CYS A 440 -19.54 -4.77 14.60
CA CYS A 440 -19.69 -3.62 15.49
C CYS A 440 -19.85 -2.34 14.67
N ALA A 441 -20.73 -1.44 15.11
CA ALA A 441 -20.84 -0.13 14.49
C ALA A 441 -19.57 0.68 14.77
N PHE A 442 -18.95 1.20 13.70
CA PHE A 442 -17.87 2.17 13.84
C PHE A 442 -18.44 3.55 14.13
N SER A 443 -18.16 4.06 15.32
CA SER A 443 -18.45 5.44 15.69
C SER A 443 -17.15 6.25 15.71
N GLN A 444 -17.22 7.53 15.36
CA GLN A 444 -16.04 8.40 15.42
C GLN A 444 -15.57 8.58 16.85
N GLU A 445 -16.50 8.55 17.80
CA GLU A 445 -16.26 8.66 19.24
C GLU A 445 -15.38 7.51 19.76
N LEU A 446 -15.58 6.28 19.25
CA LEU A 446 -14.76 5.12 19.63
C LEU A 446 -13.29 5.34 19.26
N PHE A 447 -13.03 5.75 18.02
CA PHE A 447 -11.66 5.99 17.55
C PHE A 447 -11.03 7.20 18.23
N GLN A 448 -11.81 8.26 18.45
CA GLN A 448 -11.36 9.43 19.20
C GLN A 448 -10.95 9.06 20.63
N GLN A 449 -11.78 8.31 21.37
CA GLN A 449 -11.46 7.88 22.74
C GLN A 449 -10.19 7.03 22.77
N GLN A 450 -10.11 6.01 21.90
CA GLN A 450 -8.92 5.15 21.82
C GLN A 450 -7.64 5.95 21.52
N ALA A 451 -7.71 6.92 20.61
CA ALA A 451 -6.56 7.76 20.26
C ALA A 451 -6.16 8.72 21.39
N GLN A 452 -7.12 9.31 22.10
CA GLN A 452 -6.86 10.17 23.25
C GLN A 452 -6.25 9.38 24.41
N GLU A 453 -6.75 8.17 24.69
CA GLU A 453 -6.18 7.28 25.71
C GLU A 453 -4.75 6.87 25.35
N ALA A 454 -4.49 6.56 24.08
CA ALA A 454 -3.14 6.27 23.59
C ALA A 454 -2.20 7.46 23.76
N ALA A 455 -2.62 8.66 23.33
CA ALA A 455 -1.82 9.89 23.48
C ALA A 455 -1.56 10.23 24.96
N ALA A 456 -2.56 10.09 25.83
CA ALA A 456 -2.42 10.33 27.26
C ALA A 456 -1.45 9.34 27.92
N THR A 457 -1.54 8.05 27.56
CA THR A 457 -0.72 6.98 28.15
C THR A 457 0.71 7.02 27.62
N GLN A 458 0.89 7.16 26.31
CA GLN A 458 2.18 7.00 25.63
C GLN A 458 2.98 8.30 25.57
N LEU A 459 2.31 9.46 25.53
CA LEU A 459 2.94 10.78 25.40
C LEU A 459 2.72 11.70 26.61
N GLY A 460 1.88 11.30 27.58
CA GLY A 460 1.55 12.14 28.73
C GLY A 460 0.61 13.31 28.40
N LEU A 461 -0.01 13.33 27.21
CA LEU A 461 -0.94 14.36 26.77
C LEU A 461 -2.33 14.14 27.41
N LYS A 462 -2.45 14.50 28.69
CA LYS A 462 -3.65 14.26 29.52
C LYS A 462 -4.77 15.28 29.33
N GLU A 463 -4.44 16.44 28.77
CA GLU A 463 -5.42 17.48 28.47
C GLU A 463 -6.34 17.05 27.33
N PRO A 464 -7.59 17.54 27.25
CA PRO A 464 -8.41 17.29 26.08
C PRO A 464 -7.82 18.00 24.84
N PRO A 465 -7.81 17.35 23.66
CA PRO A 465 -7.35 17.99 22.44
C PRO A 465 -8.29 19.15 22.06
N SER A 466 -7.69 20.26 21.65
CA SER A 466 -8.39 21.45 21.13
C SER A 466 -9.09 21.19 19.78
N HIS A 467 -8.57 20.26 18.99
CA HIS A 467 -9.16 19.82 17.73
C HIS A 467 -8.94 18.32 17.54
N CYS A 468 -9.92 17.64 16.95
CA CYS A 468 -9.89 16.20 16.69
C CYS A 468 -10.55 15.91 15.34
N LEU A 469 -9.84 15.23 14.44
CA LEU A 469 -10.41 14.70 13.20
C LEU A 469 -10.22 13.19 13.14
N VAL A 470 -11.30 12.49 12.82
CA VAL A 470 -11.33 11.02 12.74
C VAL A 470 -11.73 10.61 11.32
N HIS A 471 -10.87 9.82 10.68
CA HIS A 471 -11.13 9.25 9.37
C HIS A 471 -10.89 7.75 9.38
N LEU A 472 -11.93 6.96 9.08
CA LEU A 472 -11.81 5.52 8.89
C LEU A 472 -11.60 5.19 7.41
N HIS A 473 -10.42 4.71 7.07
CA HIS A 473 -10.08 4.21 5.74
C HIS A 473 -10.30 2.72 5.65
N ARG A 474 -11.35 2.32 4.93
CA ARG A 474 -11.66 0.91 4.73
C ARG A 474 -10.82 0.32 3.62
N HIS A 475 -10.23 -0.85 3.86
CA HIS A 475 -9.49 -1.61 2.84
C HIS A 475 -8.43 -0.77 2.10
N CYS A 476 -7.68 0.03 2.86
CA CYS A 476 -6.78 1.05 2.33
C CYS A 476 -5.34 0.57 2.07
N ILE A 477 -4.86 -0.41 2.86
CA ILE A 477 -3.48 -0.91 2.71
C ILE A 477 -3.50 -2.39 2.30
N PRO A 478 -3.15 -2.72 1.04
CA PRO A 478 -3.02 -4.10 0.58
C PRO A 478 -2.02 -4.91 1.40
N GLN A 479 -2.37 -6.17 1.67
CA GLN A 479 -1.57 -7.09 2.48
C GLN A 479 -0.87 -8.11 1.58
N TYR A 480 0.44 -7.98 1.44
CA TYR A 480 1.26 -8.90 0.65
C TYR A 480 1.61 -10.13 1.49
N THR A 481 0.65 -11.02 1.67
CA THR A 481 0.84 -12.26 2.43
C THR A 481 1.70 -13.27 1.67
N LEU A 482 2.07 -14.37 2.32
CA LEU A 482 2.74 -15.50 1.66
C LEU A 482 2.09 -15.89 0.32
N GLY A 483 2.92 -16.08 -0.69
CA GLY A 483 2.53 -16.42 -2.05
C GLY A 483 2.00 -15.25 -2.88
N HIS A 484 2.08 -13.99 -2.39
CA HIS A 484 1.67 -12.81 -3.16
C HIS A 484 2.37 -12.73 -4.52
N TRP A 485 3.67 -12.99 -4.58
CA TRP A 485 4.42 -13.06 -5.83
C TRP A 485 3.83 -14.04 -6.85
N ARG A 486 3.32 -15.20 -6.42
CA ARG A 486 2.66 -16.19 -7.31
C ARG A 486 1.32 -15.67 -7.83
N LYS A 487 0.61 -14.89 -7.02
CA LYS A 487 -0.64 -14.22 -7.46
C LYS A 487 -0.31 -13.26 -8.60
N LEU A 488 0.74 -12.46 -8.46
CA LEU A 488 1.18 -11.52 -9.50
C LEU A 488 1.64 -12.24 -10.77
N GLU A 489 2.46 -13.28 -10.65
CA GLU A 489 2.88 -14.10 -11.80
C GLU A 489 1.68 -14.74 -12.50
N SER A 490 0.71 -15.27 -11.76
CA SER A 490 -0.50 -15.88 -12.33
C SER A 490 -1.34 -14.84 -13.07
N ALA A 491 -1.48 -13.64 -12.52
CA ALA A 491 -2.21 -12.54 -13.15
C ALA A 491 -1.51 -12.07 -14.44
N ALA A 492 -0.19 -11.84 -14.38
CA ALA A 492 0.62 -11.44 -15.53
C ALA A 492 0.58 -12.51 -16.64
N HIS A 493 0.73 -13.78 -16.27
CA HIS A 493 0.65 -14.90 -17.20
C HIS A 493 -0.70 -15.00 -17.90
N PHE A 494 -1.80 -14.83 -17.16
CA PHE A 494 -3.14 -14.82 -17.73
C PHE A 494 -3.33 -13.67 -18.73
N LEU A 495 -2.93 -12.46 -18.36
CA LEU A 495 -3.00 -11.29 -19.25
C LEU A 495 -2.20 -11.51 -20.55
N ALA A 496 -1.01 -12.09 -20.45
CA ALA A 496 -0.13 -12.35 -21.58
C ALA A 496 -0.68 -13.45 -22.52
N ILE A 497 -1.11 -14.60 -22.00
CA ILE A 497 -1.63 -15.71 -22.82
C ILE A 497 -2.89 -15.30 -23.57
N HIS A 498 -3.79 -14.59 -22.89
CA HIS A 498 -5.05 -14.17 -23.49
C HIS A 498 -4.93 -12.86 -24.28
N ARG A 499 -3.74 -12.25 -24.30
CA ARG A 499 -3.46 -10.97 -24.98
C ARG A 499 -4.50 -9.90 -24.65
N LEU A 500 -4.90 -9.84 -23.38
CA LEU A 500 -5.90 -8.87 -22.95
C LEU A 500 -5.25 -7.48 -22.94
N PRO A 501 -5.87 -6.46 -23.59
CA PRO A 501 -5.33 -5.10 -23.59
C PRO A 501 -5.64 -4.40 -22.26
N LEU A 502 -5.10 -4.96 -21.17
CA LEU A 502 -5.32 -4.56 -19.79
C LEU A 502 -3.97 -4.55 -19.06
N THR A 503 -3.65 -3.45 -18.40
CA THR A 503 -2.47 -3.31 -17.55
C THR A 503 -2.89 -3.00 -16.11
N LEU A 504 -2.19 -3.59 -15.16
CA LEU A 504 -2.44 -3.41 -13.72
C LEU A 504 -1.45 -2.37 -13.17
N ALA A 505 -1.92 -1.47 -12.30
CA ALA A 505 -1.12 -0.46 -11.62
C ALA A 505 -1.67 -0.14 -10.23
N GLY A 506 -0.84 0.44 -9.36
CA GLY A 506 -1.23 0.89 -8.02
C GLY A 506 -0.88 -0.09 -6.89
N ALA A 507 -1.29 0.28 -5.68
CA ALA A 507 -0.80 -0.29 -4.42
C ALA A 507 -1.08 -1.79 -4.21
N SER A 508 -1.94 -2.42 -5.03
CA SER A 508 -2.29 -3.84 -4.84
C SER A 508 -1.23 -4.83 -5.33
N TYR A 509 -0.21 -4.35 -6.04
CA TYR A 509 0.70 -5.20 -6.80
C TYR A 509 2.13 -5.13 -6.27
N ASP A 510 2.91 -4.16 -6.72
CA ASP A 510 4.38 -4.13 -6.61
C ASP A 510 4.93 -3.06 -5.65
N GLY A 511 4.11 -2.57 -4.71
CA GLY A 511 4.52 -1.61 -3.68
C GLY A 511 3.38 -0.75 -3.17
N VAL A 512 3.35 -0.50 -1.86
CA VAL A 512 2.27 0.26 -1.20
C VAL A 512 2.61 1.74 -1.04
N ALA A 513 3.89 2.13 -1.18
CA ALA A 513 4.28 3.52 -1.02
C ALA A 513 3.78 4.36 -2.20
N VAL A 514 3.59 5.66 -1.97
CA VAL A 514 3.21 6.60 -3.03
C VAL A 514 4.26 6.61 -4.15
N ASN A 515 5.56 6.54 -3.81
CA ASN A 515 6.65 6.44 -4.79
C ASN A 515 6.48 5.20 -5.69
N ASP A 516 6.17 4.05 -5.10
CA ASP A 516 5.93 2.80 -5.85
C ASP A 516 4.68 2.92 -6.73
N CYS A 517 3.62 3.57 -6.23
CA CYS A 517 2.37 3.75 -6.97
C CYS A 517 2.58 4.64 -8.21
N ILE A 518 3.32 5.74 -8.05
CA ILE A 518 3.68 6.63 -9.15
C ILE A 518 4.51 5.88 -10.20
N GLU A 519 5.54 5.15 -9.77
CA GLU A 519 6.39 4.37 -10.66
C GLU A 519 5.58 3.28 -11.39
N SER A 520 4.68 2.59 -10.68
CA SER A 520 3.77 1.61 -11.28
C SER A 520 2.86 2.24 -12.36
N GLY A 521 2.41 3.48 -12.15
CA GLY A 521 1.62 4.24 -13.11
C GLY A 521 2.43 4.60 -14.35
N ARG A 522 3.67 5.10 -14.16
CA ARG A 522 4.62 5.40 -15.25
C ARG A 522 4.92 4.17 -16.10
N GLN A 523 5.22 3.05 -15.45
CA GLN A 523 5.47 1.79 -16.15
C GLN A 523 4.22 1.27 -16.89
N ALA A 524 3.03 1.43 -16.31
CA ALA A 524 1.80 1.04 -16.99
C ALA A 524 1.53 1.89 -18.23
N ALA A 525 1.78 3.20 -18.16
CA ALA A 525 1.67 4.09 -19.31
C ALA A 525 2.66 3.70 -20.41
N ALA A 526 3.93 3.46 -20.08
CA ALA A 526 4.93 3.05 -21.06
C ALA A 526 4.58 1.71 -21.75
N ARG A 527 4.12 0.71 -20.98
CA ARG A 527 3.64 -0.57 -21.53
C ARG A 527 2.45 -0.37 -22.47
N ALA A 528 1.50 0.48 -22.12
CA ALA A 528 0.35 0.78 -22.98
C ALA A 528 0.74 1.53 -24.27
N LEU A 529 1.80 2.34 -24.22
CA LEU A 529 2.36 3.04 -25.39
C LEU A 529 3.32 2.16 -26.22
N GLY A 530 3.64 0.95 -25.78
CA GLY A 530 4.62 0.07 -26.44
C GLY A 530 6.07 0.54 -26.30
N LEU A 531 6.38 1.33 -25.27
CA LEU A 531 7.73 1.82 -24.97
C LEU A 531 8.44 0.84 -24.01
N GLU A 532 9.69 0.50 -24.31
CA GLU A 532 10.59 -0.13 -23.34
C GLU A 532 11.17 0.99 -22.45
N LEU A 533 10.95 0.88 -21.13
CA LEU A 533 11.62 1.74 -20.16
C LEU A 533 12.93 1.06 -19.77
N ASP A 534 14.04 1.80 -19.83
CA ASP A 534 15.30 1.30 -19.29
C ASP A 534 15.14 0.99 -17.78
N PRO A 535 15.65 -0.17 -17.31
CA PRO A 535 15.46 -0.67 -15.95
C PRO A 535 16.18 0.14 -14.85
#